data_AF-A0A7V9UNK7-F1
#
_entry.id   AF-A0A7V9UNK7-F1
#
_cell.length_a   1.000
_cell.length_b   1.000
_cell.length_c   1.000
_cell.angle_alpha   90.00
_cell.angle_beta   90.00
_cell.angle_gamma   90.00
#
_symmetry.space_group_name_H-M   'P 1'
#
loop_
_entity.id
_entity.type
_entity.pdbx_description
1 polymer ?
#
loop_
_entity_poly.entity_id
_entity_poly.type
_entity_poly.pdbx_seq_one_letter_code
_entity_poly.pdbx_strand_id
1 'polypeptide(L)'
;MAMLITYPDGSTKLIAKAVRVDEQNFHEGMYDFYDDKEGGLLEQISMSSGIKWELVDEPEEQTEEIPLFLRNNSEGQKGTAQDEKDESSE
;
A
#
# COMPACT_ATOMS: atom_id res chain seq x y z
N MET A 1 -11.24 -1.81 -8.14
CA MET A 1 -12.24 -2.45 -7.25
C MET A 1 -11.50 -2.96 -6.03
N ALA A 2 -12.12 -2.86 -4.86
CA ALA A 2 -11.56 -3.32 -3.60
C ALA A 2 -12.67 -3.87 -2.70
N MET A 3 -12.29 -4.61 -1.67
CA MET A 3 -13.23 -5.08 -0.65
C MET A 3 -13.06 -4.26 0.63
N LEU A 4 -14.13 -3.61 1.09
CA LEU A 4 -14.14 -2.96 2.39
C LEU A 4 -14.64 -3.95 3.45
N ILE A 5 -13.81 -4.22 4.45
CA ILE A 5 -14.13 -5.05 5.61
C ILE A 5 -14.52 -4.14 6.77
N THR A 6 -15.66 -4.42 7.40
CA THR A 6 -16.11 -3.75 8.62
C THR A 6 -16.11 -4.74 9.78
N TYR A 7 -15.34 -4.43 10.82
CA TYR A 7 -15.24 -5.24 12.03
C TYR A 7 -16.34 -4.88 13.05
N PRO A 8 -16.65 -5.75 14.03
CA PRO A 8 -17.69 -5.50 15.03
C PRO A 8 -17.49 -4.26 15.90
N ASP A 9 -16.23 -3.82 16.05
CA ASP A 9 -15.88 -2.59 16.78
C ASP A 9 -16.09 -1.31 15.95
N GLY A 10 -16.52 -1.44 14.69
CA GLY A 10 -16.73 -0.35 13.75
C GLY A 10 -15.46 0.06 12.99
N SER A 11 -14.31 -0.56 13.27
CA SER A 11 -13.10 -0.32 12.47
C SER A 11 -13.27 -0.92 11.07
N THR A 12 -12.57 -0.33 10.10
CA THR A 12 -12.63 -0.76 8.71
C THR A 12 -11.25 -1.04 8.13
N LYS A 13 -11.18 -1.99 7.20
CA LYS A 13 -9.97 -2.32 6.44
C LYS A 13 -10.31 -2.45 4.96
N LEU A 14 -9.48 -1.87 4.10
CA LEU A 14 -9.61 -2.02 2.66
C LEU A 14 -8.63 -3.08 2.15
N ILE A 15 -9.14 -4.06 1.40
CA ILE A 15 -8.33 -5.06 0.68
C ILE A 15 -8.33 -4.66 -0.79
N ALA A 16 -7.25 -4.02 -1.23
CA ALA A 16 -7.08 -3.59 -2.61
C ALA A 16 -7.17 -4.78 -3.57
N LYS A 17 -7.79 -4.59 -4.74
CA LYS A 17 -7.99 -5.60 -5.80
C LYS A 17 -8.88 -6.79 -5.45
N ALA A 18 -9.35 -6.92 -4.21
CA ALA A 18 -10.25 -7.99 -3.83
C ALA A 18 -11.62 -7.81 -4.49
N VAL A 19 -12.06 -8.83 -5.22
CA VAL A 19 -13.37 -8.84 -5.91
C VAL A 19 -14.22 -10.06 -5.59
N ARG A 20 -13.62 -11.11 -5.03
CA ARG A 20 -14.27 -12.37 -4.72
C ARG A 20 -13.98 -12.76 -3.28
N VAL A 21 -15.00 -13.28 -2.61
CA VAL A 21 -14.90 -13.90 -1.28
C VAL A 21 -15.33 -15.35 -1.40
N ASP A 22 -14.54 -16.27 -0.86
CA ASP A 22 -14.97 -17.64 -0.66
C ASP A 22 -15.42 -17.83 0.79
N GLU A 23 -16.71 -18.13 0.93
CA GLU A 23 -17.36 -18.38 2.22
C GLU A 23 -17.41 -19.88 2.55
N GLN A 24 -16.91 -20.75 1.67
CA GLN A 24 -17.03 -22.20 1.80
C GLN A 24 -15.79 -22.88 2.37
N ASN A 25 -14.74 -22.14 2.71
CA ASN A 25 -13.58 -22.67 3.43
C ASN A 25 -13.87 -22.91 4.93
N PHE A 26 -14.97 -23.62 5.20
CA PHE A 26 -15.43 -23.98 6.54
C PHE A 26 -14.50 -24.96 7.26
N HIS A 27 -13.68 -25.72 6.51
CA HIS A 27 -12.70 -26.63 7.08
C HIS A 27 -11.60 -25.89 7.85
N GLU A 28 -11.28 -24.67 7.43
CA GLU A 28 -10.29 -23.80 8.08
C GLU A 28 -10.94 -22.68 8.90
N GLY A 29 -12.24 -22.42 8.71
CA GLY A 29 -12.97 -21.39 9.43
C GLY A 29 -12.57 -19.97 9.02
N MET A 30 -12.22 -19.79 7.74
CA MET A 30 -11.69 -18.56 7.16
C MET A 30 -12.51 -18.10 5.96
N TYR A 31 -12.73 -16.81 5.84
CA TYR A 31 -13.10 -16.13 4.60
C TYR A 31 -11.85 -15.86 3.78
N ASP A 32 -11.84 -16.33 2.54
CA ASP A 32 -10.70 -16.15 1.63
C ASP A 32 -11.02 -15.09 0.59
N PHE A 33 -10.20 -14.03 0.55
CA PHE A 33 -10.37 -12.90 -0.35
C PHE A 33 -9.42 -13.03 -1.54
N TYR A 34 -9.95 -12.93 -2.75
CA TYR A 34 -9.18 -13.14 -3.99
C TYR A 34 -9.22 -11.94 -4.91
N ASP A 35 -8.15 -11.79 -5.69
CA ASP A 35 -8.15 -10.92 -6.88
C ASP A 35 -8.99 -11.50 -8.03
N ASP A 36 -9.30 -10.63 -9.01
CA ASP A 36 -10.10 -10.97 -10.18
C ASP A 36 -9.31 -11.72 -11.26
N LYS A 37 -8.01 -11.45 -11.36
CA LYS A 37 -7.23 -11.76 -12.56
C LYS A 37 -6.56 -13.12 -12.51
N GLU A 38 -6.07 -13.54 -11.34
CA GLU A 38 -5.29 -14.77 -11.21
C GLU A 38 -5.84 -15.71 -10.13
N GLY A 39 -6.90 -15.30 -9.43
CA GLY A 39 -7.39 -16.04 -8.28
C GLY A 39 -6.35 -16.05 -7.16
N GLY A 40 -5.49 -15.04 -7.12
CA GLY A 40 -4.48 -14.87 -6.08
C GLY A 40 -5.17 -14.65 -4.75
N LEU A 41 -4.84 -15.47 -3.76
CA LEU A 41 -5.29 -15.27 -2.39
C LEU A 41 -4.61 -14.00 -1.84
N LEU A 42 -5.40 -12.98 -1.57
CA LEU A 42 -4.92 -11.69 -1.06
C LEU A 42 -4.88 -11.70 0.47
N GLU A 43 -5.93 -12.22 1.09
CA GLU A 43 -6.07 -12.21 2.54
C GLU A 43 -7.04 -13.30 3.01
N GLN A 44 -6.83 -13.77 4.24
CA GLN A 44 -7.75 -14.67 4.95
C GLN A 44 -8.18 -14.02 6.26
N ILE A 45 -9.49 -14.02 6.54
CA ILE A 45 -10.04 -13.48 7.80
C ILE A 45 -10.89 -14.55 8.46
N SER A 46 -10.75 -14.75 9.77
CA SER A 46 -11.55 -15.76 10.47
C SER A 46 -13.04 -15.48 10.34
N MET A 47 -13.83 -16.53 10.05
CA MET A 47 -15.28 -16.45 10.09
C MET A 47 -15.82 -16.11 11.48
N SER A 48 -15.04 -16.38 12.53
CA SER A 48 -15.39 -16.01 13.92
C SER A 48 -15.26 -14.51 14.19
N SER A 49 -14.59 -13.74 13.31
CA SER A 49 -14.35 -12.30 13.51
C SER A 49 -15.61 -11.45 13.36
N GLY A 50 -16.75 -12.01 12.91
CA GLY A 50 -18.02 -11.28 12.81
C GLY A 50 -17.98 -10.13 11.82
N ILE A 51 -17.10 -10.21 10.83
CA ILE A 51 -16.91 -9.17 9.83
C ILE A 51 -18.12 -9.06 8.89
N LYS A 52 -18.30 -7.87 8.34
CA LYS A 52 -19.10 -7.65 7.12
C LYS A 52 -18.16 -7.17 6.03
N TRP A 53 -18.52 -7.45 4.78
CA TRP A 53 -17.75 -6.97 3.63
C TRP A 53 -18.66 -6.42 2.53
N GLU A 54 -18.13 -5.47 1.77
CA GLU A 54 -18.77 -4.91 0.59
C GLU A 54 -17.75 -4.61 -0.52
N LEU A 55 -18.15 -4.81 -1.76
CA LEU A 55 -17.34 -4.47 -2.94
C LEU A 55 -17.47 -2.96 -3.18
N VAL A 56 -16.34 -2.26 -3.22
CA VAL A 56 -16.26 -0.82 -3.40
C VAL A 56 -15.32 -0.47 -4.55
N ASP A 57 -15.47 0.75 -5.08
CA ASP A 57 -14.46 1.31 -5.96
C ASP A 57 -13.15 1.49 -5.20
N GLU A 58 -12.04 1.20 -5.88
CA GLU A 58 -10.73 1.41 -5.30
C GLU A 58 -10.48 2.92 -5.25
N PRO A 59 -10.09 3.49 -4.11
CA PRO A 59 -9.81 4.92 -4.04
C PRO A 59 -8.71 5.22 -5.05
N GLU A 60 -8.97 6.17 -5.95
CA GLU A 60 -7.90 6.73 -6.78
C GLU A 60 -6.81 7.18 -5.80
N GLU A 61 -5.62 6.59 -5.92
CA GLU A 61 -4.46 7.10 -5.18
C GLU A 61 -4.37 8.58 -5.53
N GLN A 62 -4.77 9.43 -4.59
CA GLN A 62 -4.37 10.82 -4.60
C GLN A 62 -2.86 10.77 -4.42
N THR A 63 -2.16 10.65 -5.55
CA THR A 63 -0.78 11.06 -5.66
C THR A 63 -0.82 12.51 -5.20
N GLU A 64 -0.47 12.73 -3.94
CA GLU A 64 -0.07 14.05 -3.47
C GLU A 64 1.12 14.41 -4.37
N GLU A 65 0.84 15.10 -5.47
CA GLU A 65 1.87 15.80 -6.21
C GLU A 65 2.48 16.73 -5.18
N ILE A 66 3.62 16.31 -4.62
CA ILE A 66 4.42 17.18 -3.75
C ILE A 66 4.64 18.43 -4.60
N PRO A 67 4.09 19.59 -4.18
CA PRO A 67 4.19 20.78 -4.99
C PRO A 67 5.66 21.07 -5.28
N LEU A 68 6.00 21.37 -6.53
CA LEU A 68 7.39 21.59 -6.97
C LEU A 68 8.17 22.57 -6.07
N PHE A 69 7.48 23.48 -5.37
CA PHE A 69 8.10 24.43 -4.44
C PHE A 69 8.69 23.79 -3.17
N LEU A 70 8.32 22.56 -2.81
CA LEU A 70 8.92 21.81 -1.70
C LEU A 70 10.13 20.95 -2.13
N ARG A 71 10.42 20.85 -3.44
CA ARG A 71 11.52 20.02 -3.97
C ARG A 71 12.91 20.67 -3.88
N ASN A 72 12.99 21.98 -3.65
CA ASN A 72 14.26 22.71 -3.66
C ASN A 72 14.59 23.27 -2.28
N ASN A 73 15.18 22.45 -1.41
CA ASN A 73 15.90 22.94 -0.23
C ASN A 73 17.10 22.04 0.13
N SER A 74 17.81 21.54 -0.88
CA SER A 74 19.11 20.86 -0.71
C SER A 74 20.20 21.38 -1.65
N GLU A 75 20.06 22.60 -2.17
CA GLU A 75 21.16 23.30 -2.86
C GLU A 75 21.47 24.62 -2.14
N GLY A 76 22.25 24.52 -1.07
CA GLY A 76 22.54 25.64 -0.19
C GLY A 76 23.86 25.54 0.55
N GLN A 77 24.95 25.13 -0.10
CA GLN A 77 26.28 25.55 0.33
C GLN A 77 27.28 25.55 -0.84
N LYS A 78 27.39 26.70 -1.51
CA LYS A 78 28.45 27.01 -2.48
C LYS A 78 29.66 27.57 -1.71
N GLY A 79 30.74 26.80 -1.68
CA GLY A 79 32.12 27.24 -1.95
C GLY A 79 32.91 28.04 -0.91
N THR A 80 34.12 27.56 -0.61
CA THR A 80 35.37 28.31 -0.87
C THR A 80 36.48 27.34 -1.29
N ALA A 81 37.17 27.70 -2.38
CA ALA A 81 38.33 27.01 -2.95
C ALA A 81 39.63 27.35 -2.22
N GLN A 82 40.61 26.44 -2.29
CA GLN A 82 42.07 26.64 -2.39
C GLN A 82 42.70 25.23 -2.32
N ASP A 83 43.03 24.60 -3.45
CA ASP A 83 44.28 24.77 -4.21
C ASP A 83 45.52 24.54 -3.34
N GLU A 84 46.09 23.33 -3.40
CA GLU A 84 47.54 23.14 -3.57
C GLU A 84 47.87 21.67 -3.91
N LYS A 85 48.42 21.51 -5.12
CA LYS A 85 49.53 20.62 -5.52
C LYS A 85 49.31 19.12 -5.75
N ASP A 86 49.17 18.80 -7.04
CA ASP A 86 50.05 17.90 -7.81
C ASP A 86 51.36 17.51 -7.10
N GLU A 87 51.68 16.20 -7.03
CA GLU A 87 52.69 15.61 -7.92
C GLU A 87 52.63 14.07 -7.92
N SER A 88 52.43 13.54 -9.13
CA SER A 88 52.85 12.28 -9.75
C SER A 88 53.47 11.11 -8.96
N SER A 89 52.88 9.94 -9.22
CA SER A 89 53.49 8.71 -9.78
C SER A 89 54.88 8.25 -9.30
N GLU A 90 54.95 7.08 -8.64
CA GLU A 90 55.41 5.78 -9.18
C GLU A 90 55.23 4.65 -8.15
#